data_AF-A0A919SZI7-F1
#
_entry.id   AF-A0A919SZI7-F1
#
_cell.length_a   1.000
_cell.length_b   1.000
_cell.length_c   1.000
_cell.angle_alpha   90.00
_cell.angle_beta   90.00
_cell.angle_gamma   90.00
#
_symmetry.space_group_name_H-M   'P 1'
#
loop_
_entity.id
_entity.type
_entity.pdbx_description
1 polymer ?
#
loop_
_entity_poly.entity_id
_entity_poly.type
_entity_poly.pdbx_seq_one_letter_code
_entity_poly.pdbx_strand_id
1 'polypeptide(L)'
;MHDSVYDLAGDDPRIAKSLRASLTKLAEGPDGLLKEMAEGVLHGEIDLRQAALSEAYGNEIGVALDKFTVYYDTLDQDERNALAGQAEEQLDVLLDGPATLSRSPQE
;
A
#
# COMPACT_ATOMS: atom_id res chain seq x y z
N MET A 1 13.86 -5.37 14.76
CA MET A 1 12.48 -5.32 14.26
C MET A 1 12.60 -5.17 12.77
N HIS A 2 12.30 -6.24 12.01
CA HIS A 2 12.28 -6.17 10.56
C HIS A 2 10.96 -5.50 10.15
N ASP A 3 11.05 -4.53 9.25
CA ASP A 3 9.90 -3.84 8.69
C ASP A 3 9.06 -4.87 7.91
N SER A 4 7.93 -5.31 8.47
CA SER A 4 7.11 -6.41 7.94
C SER A 4 6.62 -6.18 6.50
N VAL A 5 6.59 -4.92 6.09
CA VAL A 5 6.29 -4.48 4.73
C VAL A 5 7.37 -4.94 3.75
N TYR A 6 8.65 -4.92 4.16
CA TYR A 6 9.78 -5.40 3.34
C TYR A 6 9.81 -6.92 3.18
N ASP A 7 9.44 -7.68 4.22
CA ASP A 7 9.33 -9.15 4.16
C ASP A 7 8.25 -9.57 3.16
N LEU A 8 7.11 -8.87 3.16
CA LEU A 8 6.01 -9.17 2.25
C LEU A 8 6.30 -8.72 0.80
N ALA A 9 7.06 -7.64 0.63
CA ALA A 9 7.46 -7.11 -0.67
C ALA A 9 8.54 -7.95 -1.39
N GLY A 10 9.06 -9.00 -0.74
CA GLY A 10 10.03 -9.90 -1.35
C GLY A 10 11.36 -9.22 -1.71
N ASP A 11 11.82 -8.30 -0.86
CA ASP A 11 13.02 -7.46 -1.07
C ASP A 11 12.89 -6.42 -2.19
N ASP A 12 11.72 -6.27 -2.82
CA ASP A 12 11.50 -5.23 -3.82
C ASP A 12 11.12 -3.89 -3.14
N PRO A 13 12.02 -2.89 -3.12
CA PRO A 13 11.79 -1.63 -2.42
C PRO A 13 10.63 -0.82 -3.02
N ARG A 14 10.25 -1.11 -4.27
CA ARG A 14 9.14 -0.48 -4.98
C ARG A 14 7.81 -0.92 -4.40
N ILE A 15 7.68 -2.23 -4.21
CA ILE A 15 6.49 -2.82 -3.60
C ILE A 15 6.40 -2.38 -2.14
N ALA A 16 7.51 -2.35 -1.40
CA ALA A 16 7.51 -1.89 -0.02
C ALA A 16 7.05 -0.42 0.13
N LYS A 17 7.56 0.49 -0.72
CA LYS A 17 7.14 1.90 -0.73
C LYS A 17 5.67 2.08 -1.12
N SER A 18 5.19 1.36 -2.14
CA SER A 18 3.80 1.45 -2.56
C SER A 18 2.85 0.89 -1.52
N LEU A 19 3.22 -0.22 -0.89
CA LEU A 19 2.45 -0.81 0.20
C LEU A 19 2.37 0.16 1.39
N ARG A 20 3.49 0.80 1.75
CA ARG A 20 3.52 1.83 2.78
C ARG A 20 2.63 3.04 2.43
N ALA A 21 2.72 3.54 1.20
CA ALA A 21 1.88 4.65 0.74
C ALA A 21 0.39 4.30 0.73
N SER A 22 0.05 3.05 0.40
CA SER A 22 -1.31 2.53 0.41
C SER A 22 -1.86 2.41 1.83
N LEU A 23 -1.04 1.91 2.77
CA LEU A 23 -1.35 1.90 4.19
C LEU A 23 -1.51 3.33 4.75
N THR A 24 -0.68 4.28 4.34
CA THR A 24 -0.84 5.69 4.73
C THR A 24 -2.18 6.25 4.27
N LYS A 25 -2.56 6.02 3.00
CA LYS A 25 -3.90 6.42 2.51
C LYS A 25 -5.04 5.74 3.27
N LEU A 26 -4.85 4.49 3.69
CA LEU A 26 -5.84 3.74 4.45
C LEU A 26 -5.98 4.27 5.88
N ALA A 27 -4.87 4.69 6.49
CA ALA A 27 -4.84 5.33 7.81
C ALA A 27 -5.44 6.75 7.79
N GLU A 28 -5.29 7.47 6.68
CA GLU A 28 -5.94 8.77 6.43
C GLU A 28 -7.42 8.63 6.01
N GLY A 29 -7.87 7.40 5.76
CA GLY A 29 -9.21 7.06 5.35
C GLY A 29 -10.26 7.16 6.47
N PRO A 30 -11.52 6.79 6.16
CA PRO A 30 -12.60 6.82 7.15
C PRO A 30 -12.32 5.90 8.34
N ASP A 31 -12.77 6.29 9.53
CA ASP A 31 -12.61 5.51 10.75
C ASP A 31 -13.20 4.10 10.61
N GLY A 32 -12.41 3.09 11.02
CA GLY A 32 -12.78 1.68 10.94
C GLY A 32 -11.60 0.74 11.20
N LEU A 33 -11.85 -0.57 11.19
CA LEU A 33 -10.84 -1.58 11.51
C LEU A 33 -9.62 -1.53 10.58
N LEU A 34 -9.85 -1.19 9.31
CA LEU A 34 -8.79 -1.05 8.30
C LEU A 34 -7.85 0.12 8.58
N LYS A 35 -8.37 1.22 9.14
CA LYS A 35 -7.55 2.36 9.58
C LYS A 35 -6.69 1.97 10.77
N GLU A 36 -7.30 1.37 11.80
CA GLU A 36 -6.56 0.91 12.99
C GLU A 36 -5.46 -0.10 12.63
N MET A 37 -5.75 -1.00 11.70
CA MET A 37 -4.76 -1.92 11.15
C MET A 37 -3.63 -1.16 10.43
N ALA A 38 -3.97 -0.21 9.56
CA ALA A 38 -2.98 0.54 8.81
C ALA A 38 -2.06 1.35 9.73
N GLU A 39 -2.61 2.01 10.76
CA GLU A 39 -1.83 2.73 11.78
C GLU A 39 -0.93 1.77 12.56
N GLY A 40 -1.46 0.63 13.01
CA GLY A 40 -0.69 -0.38 13.74
C GLY A 40 0.43 -1.00 12.89
N VAL A 41 0.22 -1.21 11.59
CA VAL A 41 1.26 -1.69 10.67
C VAL A 41 2.32 -0.60 10.42
N LEU A 42 1.91 0.66 10.23
CA LEU A 42 2.83 1.78 9.99
C LEU A 42 3.70 2.10 11.21
N HIS A 43 3.18 1.91 12.43
CA HIS A 43 3.94 2.05 13.66
C HIS A 43 4.78 0.81 14.01
N GLY A 44 4.63 -0.28 13.26
CA GLY A 44 5.32 -1.55 13.54
C GLY A 44 4.79 -2.29 14.77
N GLU A 45 3.59 -1.94 15.22
CA GLU A 45 2.87 -2.59 16.32
C GLU A 45 2.21 -3.90 15.85
N ILE A 46 1.86 -3.97 14.56
CA ILE A 46 1.19 -5.11 13.94
C ILE A 46 1.93 -5.52 12.67
N ASP A 47 2.13 -6.82 12.50
CA ASP A 47 2.71 -7.38 11.28
C ASP A 47 1.61 -7.50 10.20
N LEU A 48 1.80 -6.87 9.04
CA LEU A 48 0.77 -6.83 7.97
C LEU A 48 0.32 -8.23 7.56
N ARG A 49 1.25 -9.19 7.49
CA ARG A 49 0.94 -10.58 7.15
C ARG A 49 0.06 -11.22 8.21
N GLN A 50 0.33 -10.96 9.49
CA GLN A 50 -0.52 -11.46 10.57
C GLN A 50 -1.87 -10.75 10.63
N ALA A 51 -1.93 -9.45 10.33
CA ALA A 51 -3.19 -8.72 10.24
C ALA A 51 -4.08 -9.29 9.12
N ALA A 52 -3.51 -9.54 7.94
CA ALA A 52 -4.24 -10.13 6.81
C ALA A 52 -4.75 -11.55 7.10
N LEU A 53 -4.03 -12.32 7.92
CA LEU A 53 -4.42 -13.68 8.35
C LEU A 53 -5.33 -13.68 9.60
N SER A 54 -5.52 -12.53 10.24
CA SER A 54 -6.35 -12.42 11.44
C SER A 54 -7.83 -12.42 11.08
N GLU A 55 -8.65 -13.12 11.84
CA GLU A 55 -10.12 -13.10 11.66
C GLU A 55 -10.72 -11.70 11.86
N ALA A 56 -10.08 -10.84 12.66
CA ALA A 56 -10.56 -9.48 12.91
C ALA A 56 -10.44 -8.59 11.66
N TYR A 57 -9.26 -8.55 11.03
CA TYR A 57 -9.00 -7.66 9.89
C TYR A 57 -9.21 -8.37 8.54
N GLY A 58 -9.00 -9.68 8.48
CA GLY A 58 -9.09 -10.47 7.25
C GLY A 58 -10.48 -10.44 6.61
N ASN A 59 -11.55 -10.37 7.39
CA ASN A 59 -12.90 -10.23 6.85
C ASN A 59 -13.12 -8.85 6.20
N GLU A 60 -12.67 -7.77 6.83
CA GLU A 60 -12.76 -6.41 6.29
C GLU A 60 -11.91 -6.25 5.01
N ILE A 61 -10.69 -6.79 5.02
CA ILE A 61 -9.81 -6.84 3.85
C ILE A 61 -10.49 -7.65 2.74
N GLY A 62 -11.06 -8.80 3.06
CA GLY A 62 -11.77 -9.66 2.11
C GLY A 62 -12.95 -8.94 1.45
N VAL A 63 -13.76 -8.21 2.23
CA VAL A 63 -14.88 -7.41 1.72
C VAL A 63 -14.40 -6.26 0.81
N ALA A 64 -13.30 -5.60 1.17
CA ALA A 64 -12.72 -4.55 0.32
C ALA A 64 -12.18 -5.11 -1.00
N LEU A 65 -11.51 -6.26 -0.95
CA LEU A 65 -11.01 -6.97 -2.13
C LEU A 65 -12.12 -7.52 -3.02
N ASP A 66 -13.21 -8.01 -2.44
CA ASP A 66 -14.39 -8.45 -3.18
C ASP A 66 -15.00 -7.29 -3.97
N LYS A 67 -15.24 -6.14 -3.32
CA LYS A 67 -15.72 -4.91 -3.99
C LYS A 67 -14.79 -4.46 -5.11
N PHE A 68 -13.48 -4.50 -4.87
CA PHE A 68 -12.49 -4.17 -5.89
C PHE A 68 -12.55 -5.17 -7.06
N THR A 69 -12.68 -6.46 -6.79
CA THR A 69 -12.78 -7.52 -7.81
C THR A 69 -14.02 -7.33 -8.67
N VAL A 70 -15.17 -7.03 -8.05
CA VAL A 70 -16.41 -6.73 -8.77
C VAL A 70 -16.23 -5.50 -9.66
N TYR A 71 -15.64 -4.42 -9.14
CA TYR A 71 -15.34 -3.23 -9.95
C TYR A 71 -14.38 -3.57 -11.11
N TYR A 72 -13.32 -4.31 -10.86
CA TYR A 72 -12.34 -4.70 -11.88
C TYR A 72 -12.96 -5.58 -12.97
N ASP A 73 -13.89 -6.46 -12.60
CA ASP A 73 -14.61 -7.30 -13.55
C ASP A 73 -15.50 -6.46 -14.48
N THR A 74 -16.08 -5.36 -13.98
CA THR A 74 -16.86 -4.42 -14.81
C THR A 74 -16.04 -3.59 -15.79
N LEU A 75 -14.72 -3.54 -15.65
CA LEU A 75 -13.84 -2.77 -16.53
C LEU A 75 -13.53 -3.53 -17.83
N ASP A 76 -13.56 -2.82 -18.95
CA ASP A 76 -13.08 -3.31 -20.23
C ASP A 76 -11.54 -3.41 -20.28
N GLN A 77 -11.00 -4.14 -21.26
CA GLN A 77 -9.55 -4.37 -21.38
C GLN A 77 -8.73 -3.06 -21.42
N ASP A 78 -9.25 -2.01 -22.05
CA ASP A 78 -8.59 -0.71 -22.13
C ASP A 78 -8.57 0.00 -20.77
N GLU A 79 -9.67 -0.07 -20.02
CA GLU A 79 -9.76 0.50 -18.67
C GLU A 79 -8.90 -0.27 -17.67
N ARG A 80 -8.80 -1.60 -17.81
CA ARG A 80 -7.87 -2.41 -17.02
C ARG A 80 -6.41 -2.04 -17.30
N ASN A 81 -6.06 -1.80 -18.56
CA ASN A 81 -4.73 -1.35 -18.94
C ASN A 81 -4.45 0.06 -18.40
N ALA A 82 -5.44 0.96 -18.43
CA ALA A 82 -5.32 2.29 -17.85
C ALA A 82 -5.13 2.24 -16.32
N LEU A 83 -5.87 1.36 -15.63
CA LEU A 83 -5.74 1.16 -14.18
C LEU A 83 -4.36 0.60 -13.82
N ALA A 84 -3.85 -0.37 -14.60
CA ALA A 84 -2.50 -0.89 -14.44
C ALA A 84 -1.44 0.19 -14.68
N GLY A 85 -1.57 0.96 -15.76
CA GLY A 85 -0.66 2.07 -16.07
C GLY A 85 -0.67 3.16 -15.01
N GLN A 86 -1.83 3.48 -14.42
CA GLN A 86 -1.92 4.41 -13.29
C GLN A 86 -1.24 3.87 -12.04
N ALA A 87 -1.36 2.57 -11.76
CA ALA A 87 -0.66 1.94 -10.65
C ALA A 87 0.87 1.94 -10.88
N GLU A 88 1.32 1.67 -12.10
CA GLU A 88 2.73 1.74 -12.50
C GLU A 88 3.29 3.17 -12.41
N GLU A 89 2.54 4.17 -12.87
CA GLU A 89 2.95 5.58 -12.76
C GLU A 89 3.00 6.05 -11.30
N GLN A 90 2.06 5.62 -10.46
CA GLN A 90 2.12 5.88 -9.02
C GLN A 90 3.32 5.20 -8.36
N LEU A 91 3.64 3.96 -8.76
CA LEU A 91 4.85 3.25 -8.32
C LEU A 91 6.11 4.02 -8.73
N ASP A 92 6.19 4.51 -9.97
CA ASP A 92 7.31 5.28 -10.50
C ASP A 92 7.47 6.63 -9.78
N VAL A 93 6.39 7.39 -9.58
CA VAL A 93 6.38 8.64 -8.81
C VAL A 93 6.81 8.43 -7.35
N LEU A 94 6.39 7.33 -6.72
CA LEU A 94 6.81 6.98 -5.35
C LEU A 94 8.29 6.56 -5.28
N LEU A 95 8.84 6.07 -6.38
CA LEU A 95 10.26 5.74 -6.49
C LEU A 95 11.13 6.95 -6.76
N ASP A 96 10.66 7.83 -7.66
CA ASP A 96 11.34 9.05 -8.10
C ASP A 96 11.13 10.23 -7.13
N GLY A 97 10.20 10.10 -6.16
CA GLY A 97 9.86 11.13 -5.18
C GLY A 97 11.08 11.78 -4.54
N PRO A 98 11.01 13.11 -4.35
CA PRO A 98 11.96 14.04 -4.92
C PRO A 98 13.37 13.54 -4.67
N ALA A 99 14.19 13.46 -5.72
CA ALA A 99 15.63 13.56 -5.57
C ALA A 99 15.87 14.61 -4.50
N THR A 100 16.23 14.16 -3.29
CA THR A 100 16.51 15.08 -2.22
C THR A 100 17.55 15.98 -2.85
N LEU A 101 17.20 17.27 -2.95
CA LEU A 101 18.16 18.33 -3.18
C LEU A 101 19.09 18.28 -1.98
N SER A 102 19.95 17.25 -1.93
CA SER A 102 21.21 17.24 -1.24
C SER A 102 22.15 18.10 -2.07
N ARG A 103 21.74 19.34 -2.30
CA ARG A 103 22.65 20.46 -2.44
C ARG A 103 22.88 20.95 -1.02
N SER A 104 23.57 20.12 -0.24
CA SER A 104 24.22 20.62 0.97
C SER A 104 25.22 21.71 0.52
N PRO A 105 25.26 22.84 1.23
CA PRO A 105 26.22 23.90 0.94
C PRO A 105 27.60 23.40 1.34
N GLN A 106 28.54 23.38 0.40
CA GLN A 106 29.97 23.35 0.73
C GLN A 106 30.61 24.65 0.27
N GLU A 107 30.77 25.52 1.28
CA GLU A 107 31.86 26.46 1.55
C GLU A 107 32.35 27.42 0.45
#